data_AF-A0A158QPE9-F1
#
_entry.id   AF-A0A158QPE9-F1
#
_cell.length_a   1.000
_cell.length_b   1.000
_cell.length_c   1.000
_cell.angle_alpha   90.00
_cell.angle_beta   90.00
_cell.angle_gamma   90.00
#
_symmetry.space_group_name_H-M   'P 1'
#
loop_
_entity.id
_entity.type
_entity.pdbx_description
1 polymer ?
#
loop_
_entity_poly.entity_id
_entity_poly.type
_entity_poly.pdbx_seq_one_letter_code
_entity_poly.pdbx_strand_id
1 'polypeptide(L)'
;MLLVKFQKFQGQRCHGGMQAFGSYENASKQFERSVNAVQKILGSTVFELPHRTKKFSPRASPLKEETSEEPEALDTLKTIQEREQYLLQTDRKLSPLEQNFVDLAKISTAKDVIIDQQRTEMQNKTELLQKSEAESKVVQSRCEELEARLKAMDEELNMLRKMGCEQEYLGDKVKELSSHLLNKEAELARTREELEAKCTRLSDELREAREKSSSLALNLETATEKSSELAEQLQNAIVSRDLLNNELTQLRPLARAVDIEMYIHFKNADGVIAYLDAVENAKRHQAEAAQAQAAVEEIKTRYDELSELQTNVIKDNTRLHERNAELEAQAEKFNGEIQNLNEDWKRKLEKEKMEWDQAHREIETECAQMKKQLVDLQDVLATVTRDATENSRRASEMQRSRDELKRALEMAELKVQEPLKRKIRTLSDDLRESELKVSELTGLVASLTADAHNSQRDIGDILK
;
A
#
# COMPACT_ATOMS: atom_id res chain seq x y z
N MET A 1 4.36 17.80 49.11
CA MET A 1 2.92 17.50 49.28
C MET A 1 2.17 18.20 48.15
N LEU A 2 2.03 17.53 47.00
CA LEU A 2 1.32 18.04 45.82
C LEU A 2 0.38 16.93 45.36
N LEU A 3 -0.91 17.10 45.66
CA LEU A 3 -1.99 16.20 45.25
C LEU A 3 -2.29 16.43 43.76
N VAL A 4 -1.98 15.44 42.94
CA VAL A 4 -2.48 15.33 41.57
C VAL A 4 -3.84 14.64 41.59
N LYS A 5 -4.87 15.32 41.08
CA LYS A 5 -6.19 14.76 40.78
C LYS A 5 -6.06 13.70 39.68
N PHE A 6 -6.22 12.43 40.02
CA PHE A 6 -6.51 11.36 39.05
C PHE A 6 -8.03 11.27 38.87
N GLN A 7 -8.51 11.73 37.72
CA GLN A 7 -9.89 11.55 37.29
C GLN A 7 -9.99 10.20 36.57
N LYS A 8 -10.86 9.34 37.10
CA LYS A 8 -11.23 8.01 36.60
C LYS A 8 -11.64 8.08 35.12
N PHE A 9 -10.87 7.42 34.25
CA PHE A 9 -11.45 6.75 33.08
C PHE A 9 -11.60 5.27 33.42
N GLN A 10 -12.85 4.81 33.43
CA GLN A 10 -13.21 3.41 33.61
C GLN A 10 -12.63 2.60 32.44
N GLY A 11 -11.55 1.88 32.71
CA GLY A 11 -11.14 0.76 31.86
C GLY A 11 -12.22 -0.31 31.91
N GLN A 12 -12.88 -0.54 30.78
CA GLN A 12 -13.69 -1.74 30.59
C GLN A 12 -12.76 -2.95 30.72
N ARG A 13 -12.93 -3.68 31.83
CA ARG A 13 -12.39 -5.02 32.03
C ARG A 13 -12.97 -5.94 30.96
N CYS A 14 -12.15 -6.35 30.01
CA CYS A 14 -12.39 -7.60 29.30
C CYS A 14 -11.97 -8.74 30.23
N HIS A 15 -12.91 -9.20 31.07
CA HIS A 15 -12.75 -10.50 31.71
C HIS A 15 -12.84 -11.58 30.64
N GLY A 16 -11.81 -12.42 30.58
CA GLY A 16 -11.78 -13.60 29.74
C GLY A 16 -12.90 -14.56 30.09
N GLY A 17 -13.71 -14.89 29.09
CA GLY A 17 -14.35 -16.19 28.98
C GLY A 17 -13.62 -16.93 27.87
N MET A 18 -12.84 -17.94 28.24
CA MET A 18 -12.36 -18.96 27.31
C MET A 18 -13.59 -19.65 26.71
N GLN A 19 -14.03 -19.18 25.54
CA GLN A 19 -14.82 -19.99 24.63
C GLN A 19 -13.93 -20.20 23.41
N ALA A 20 -13.53 -21.46 23.23
CA ALA A 20 -12.88 -21.94 22.03
C ALA A 20 -13.56 -21.35 20.79
N PHE A 21 -12.76 -20.97 19.79
CA PHE A 21 -13.21 -20.57 18.46
C PHE A 21 -14.11 -21.67 17.86
N GLY A 22 -15.39 -21.64 18.23
CA GLY A 22 -16.40 -22.62 17.84
C GLY A 22 -17.02 -22.18 16.53
N SER A 23 -16.49 -22.75 15.44
CA SER A 23 -16.97 -22.69 14.06
C SER A 23 -16.87 -21.34 13.34
N TYR A 24 -16.46 -21.41 12.06
CA TYR A 24 -16.41 -20.31 11.10
C TYR A 24 -17.73 -19.52 11.03
N GLU A 25 -18.85 -20.18 11.32
CA GLU A 25 -20.18 -19.60 11.30
C GLU A 25 -20.38 -18.55 12.42
N ASN A 26 -19.81 -18.77 13.60
CA ASN A 26 -19.89 -17.79 14.69
C ASN A 26 -18.94 -16.59 14.47
N ALA A 27 -17.78 -16.83 13.85
CA ALA A 27 -16.87 -15.76 13.44
C ALA A 27 -17.51 -14.88 12.35
N SER A 28 -18.18 -15.49 11.36
CA SER A 28 -18.93 -14.78 10.31
C SER A 28 -20.07 -13.94 10.88
N LYS A 29 -20.80 -14.46 11.88
CA LYS A 29 -21.88 -13.71 12.54
C LYS A 29 -21.35 -12.54 13.39
N GLN A 30 -20.18 -12.67 14.03
CA GLN A 30 -19.55 -11.54 14.72
C GLN A 30 -19.05 -10.47 13.75
N PHE A 31 -18.51 -10.89 12.60
CA PHE A 31 -18.10 -9.99 11.52
C PHE A 31 -19.31 -9.24 10.93
N GLU A 32 -20.41 -9.92 10.60
CA GLU A 32 -21.64 -9.26 10.13
C GLU A 32 -22.21 -8.27 11.15
N ARG A 33 -22.16 -8.59 12.45
CA ARG A 33 -22.60 -7.67 13.50
C ARG A 33 -21.72 -6.43 13.61
N SER A 34 -20.41 -6.59 13.44
CA SER A 34 -19.46 -5.46 13.48
C SER A 34 -19.55 -4.61 12.21
N VAL A 35 -19.73 -5.22 11.04
CA VAL A 35 -20.03 -4.49 9.78
C VAL A 35 -21.33 -3.71 9.89
N ASN A 36 -22.42 -4.33 10.37
CA ASN A 36 -23.70 -3.63 10.56
C ASN A 36 -23.62 -2.50 11.61
N ALA A 37 -22.84 -2.67 12.67
CA ALA A 37 -22.62 -1.63 13.66
C ALA A 37 -21.84 -0.45 13.07
N VAL A 38 -20.81 -0.73 12.28
CA VAL A 38 -20.02 0.27 11.55
C VAL A 38 -20.89 0.99 10.51
N GLN A 39 -21.75 0.26 9.79
CA GLN A 39 -22.69 0.80 8.81
C GLN A 39 -23.78 1.68 9.44
N LYS A 40 -24.20 1.37 10.69
CA LYS A 40 -25.07 2.26 11.49
C LYS A 40 -24.36 3.51 11.99
N ILE A 41 -23.06 3.44 12.31
CA ILE A 41 -22.26 4.58 12.78
C ILE A 41 -21.91 5.53 11.62
N LEU A 42 -21.68 5.00 10.43
CA LEU A 42 -21.25 5.77 9.25
C LEU A 42 -22.39 6.42 8.46
N GLY A 43 -23.65 6.17 8.83
CA GLY A 43 -24.79 6.64 8.04
C GLY A 43 -24.94 5.84 6.74
N SER A 44 -26.17 5.49 6.40
CA SER A 44 -26.53 4.46 5.41
C SER A 44 -26.27 4.82 3.93
N THR A 45 -25.21 5.56 3.60
CA THR A 45 -24.98 6.05 2.22
C THR A 45 -23.60 5.75 1.64
N VAL A 46 -22.68 5.12 2.37
CA VAL A 46 -21.31 4.91 1.87
C VAL A 46 -21.16 3.67 0.95
N PHE A 47 -22.11 2.73 0.98
CA PHE A 47 -22.05 1.48 0.17
C PHE A 47 -23.33 1.17 -0.63
N GLU A 48 -24.09 2.17 -1.06
CA GLU A 48 -25.11 1.93 -2.10
C GLU A 48 -24.45 1.97 -3.48
N LEU A 49 -24.08 0.80 -4.01
CA LEU A 49 -23.90 0.63 -5.46
C LEU A 49 -25.27 0.79 -6.14
N PRO A 50 -25.47 1.75 -7.07
CA PRO A 50 -26.69 1.80 -7.84
C PRO A 50 -26.65 0.72 -8.92
N HIS A 51 -27.08 -0.49 -8.60
CA HIS A 51 -27.56 -1.44 -9.62
C HIS A 51 -28.90 -0.95 -10.18
N ARG A 52 -28.82 0.01 -11.12
CA ARG A 52 -29.94 0.32 -12.03
C ARG A 52 -29.69 -0.37 -13.36
N THR A 53 -30.13 -1.62 -13.47
CA THR A 53 -30.44 -2.23 -14.76
C THR A 53 -31.63 -1.51 -15.38
N LYS A 54 -31.38 -0.42 -16.11
CA LYS A 54 -32.37 0.14 -17.05
C LYS A 54 -32.42 -0.77 -18.28
N LYS A 55 -33.40 -1.67 -18.28
CA LYS A 55 -33.92 -2.28 -19.52
C LYS A 55 -34.43 -1.13 -20.41
N PHE A 56 -33.70 -0.85 -21.49
CA PHE A 56 -34.22 -0.06 -22.59
C PHE A 56 -35.17 -0.96 -23.39
N SER A 57 -36.47 -0.76 -23.18
CA SER A 57 -37.51 -1.12 -24.13
C SER A 57 -37.60 0.01 -25.15
N PRO A 58 -37.44 -0.23 -26.47
CA PRO A 58 -37.72 0.78 -27.47
C PRO A 58 -39.24 0.90 -27.61
N ARG A 59 -39.80 1.90 -26.93
CA ARG A 59 -41.17 2.35 -27.17
C ARG A 59 -41.16 3.14 -28.47
N ALA A 60 -41.58 2.48 -29.55
CA ALA A 60 -41.97 3.15 -30.77
C ALA A 60 -43.11 4.14 -30.46
N SER A 61 -42.87 5.42 -30.73
CA SER A 61 -43.93 6.41 -30.95
C SER A 61 -43.89 6.79 -32.42
N PRO A 62 -44.98 6.58 -33.17
CA PRO A 62 -45.11 7.13 -34.51
C PRO A 62 -45.59 8.57 -34.39
N LEU A 63 -44.74 9.53 -34.75
CA LEU A 63 -45.17 10.87 -35.12
C LEU A 63 -45.07 10.94 -36.64
N LYS A 64 -46.22 10.72 -37.29
CA LYS A 64 -46.48 11.17 -38.66
C LYS A 64 -47.41 12.38 -38.55
N GLU A 65 -46.86 13.57 -38.68
CA GLU A 65 -47.56 14.69 -39.30
C GLU A 65 -46.99 14.79 -40.71
N GLU A 66 -47.71 14.22 -41.68
CA GLU A 66 -47.50 14.49 -43.10
C GLU A 66 -48.36 15.71 -43.44
N THR A 67 -47.77 16.90 -43.42
CA THR A 67 -48.26 18.00 -44.25
C THR A 67 -47.90 17.69 -45.69
N SER A 68 -48.86 17.12 -46.41
CA SER A 68 -48.81 16.91 -47.85
C SER A 68 -48.94 18.26 -48.55
N GLU A 69 -47.81 18.87 -48.91
CA GLU A 69 -47.79 19.80 -50.04
C GLU A 69 -47.80 18.94 -51.31
N GLU A 70 -48.97 18.82 -51.94
CA GLU A 70 -49.05 18.26 -53.30
C GLU A 70 -48.20 19.15 -54.22
N PRO A 71 -47.25 18.59 -54.99
CA PRO A 71 -46.44 19.38 -55.90
C PRO A 71 -47.32 19.88 -57.05
N GLU A 72 -47.25 21.18 -57.36
CA GLU A 72 -47.93 21.86 -58.49
C GLU A 72 -47.76 21.11 -59.85
N ALA A 73 -46.75 20.25 -59.97
CA ALA A 73 -46.49 19.37 -61.12
C ALA A 73 -47.55 18.27 -61.32
N LEU A 74 -48.18 17.75 -60.26
CA LEU A 74 -49.26 16.75 -60.37
C LEU A 74 -50.56 17.39 -60.87
N ASP A 75 -50.80 18.64 -60.50
CA ASP A 75 -51.98 19.40 -60.89
C ASP A 75 -51.91 19.82 -62.36
N THR A 76 -50.72 20.20 -62.85
CA THR A 76 -50.46 20.46 -64.28
C THR A 76 -50.58 19.23 -65.16
N LEU A 77 -50.20 18.04 -64.66
CA LEU A 77 -50.35 16.77 -65.39
C LEU A 77 -51.82 16.36 -65.53
N LYS A 78 -52.64 16.61 -64.49
CA LYS A 78 -54.10 16.47 -64.55
C LYS A 78 -54.72 17.46 -65.53
N THR A 79 -54.30 18.73 -65.52
CA THR A 79 -54.85 19.73 -66.47
C THR A 79 -54.52 19.39 -67.92
N ILE A 80 -53.34 18.83 -68.20
CA ILE A 80 -52.97 18.35 -69.54
C ILE A 80 -53.86 17.17 -69.97
N GLN A 81 -54.11 16.20 -69.07
CA GLN A 81 -55.01 15.07 -69.33
C GLN A 81 -56.47 15.48 -69.52
N GLU A 82 -56.97 16.42 -68.72
CA GLU A 82 -58.34 16.96 -68.82
C GLU A 82 -58.54 17.73 -70.13
N ARG A 83 -57.53 18.49 -70.57
CA ARG A 83 -57.56 19.22 -71.84
C ARG A 83 -57.53 18.25 -73.04
N GLU A 84 -56.83 17.13 -72.92
CA GLU A 84 -56.83 16.06 -73.91
C GLU A 84 -58.17 15.33 -73.98
N GLN A 85 -58.80 15.06 -72.84
CA GLN A 85 -60.17 14.51 -72.78
C GLN A 85 -61.22 15.45 -73.38
N TYR A 86 -61.10 16.75 -73.15
CA TYR A 86 -61.96 17.77 -73.78
C TYR A 86 -61.78 17.85 -75.30
N LEU A 87 -60.55 17.67 -75.79
CA LEU A 87 -60.24 17.63 -77.22
C LEU A 87 -60.73 16.34 -77.90
N LEU A 88 -60.70 15.21 -77.19
CA LEU A 88 -61.28 13.94 -77.63
C LEU A 88 -62.83 13.99 -77.68
N GLN A 89 -63.48 14.71 -76.75
CA GLN A 89 -64.94 14.91 -76.75
C GLN A 89 -65.44 15.82 -77.87
N THR A 90 -64.57 16.62 -78.50
CA THR A 90 -64.93 17.55 -79.59
C THR A 90 -64.69 16.96 -80.99
N ASP A 91 -64.38 15.66 -81.11
CA ASP A 91 -64.14 14.91 -82.36
C ASP A 91 -63.07 15.53 -83.30
N ARG A 92 -62.29 16.47 -82.78
CA ARG A 92 -61.22 17.16 -83.51
C ARG A 92 -59.93 16.35 -83.38
N LYS A 93 -59.50 15.72 -84.47
CA LYS A 93 -58.19 15.06 -84.54
C LYS A 93 -57.08 16.12 -84.47
N LEU A 94 -56.22 15.99 -83.47
CA LEU A 94 -55.01 16.80 -83.34
C LEU A 94 -54.10 16.60 -84.56
N SER A 95 -53.51 17.68 -85.05
CA SER A 95 -52.44 17.62 -86.04
C SER A 95 -51.25 16.82 -85.48
N PRO A 96 -50.48 16.10 -86.30
CA PRO A 96 -49.24 15.44 -85.84
C PRO A 96 -48.30 16.36 -85.06
N LEU A 97 -48.28 17.65 -85.40
CA LEU A 97 -47.49 18.65 -84.68
C LEU A 97 -48.10 18.97 -83.29
N GLU A 98 -49.41 19.10 -83.19
CA GLU A 98 -50.11 19.34 -81.92
C GLU A 98 -49.97 18.13 -80.98
N GLN A 99 -50.02 16.90 -81.51
CA GLN A 99 -49.77 15.68 -80.75
C GLN A 99 -48.34 15.64 -80.19
N ASN A 100 -47.33 16.00 -80.99
CA ASN A 100 -45.95 16.08 -80.52
C ASN A 100 -45.78 17.08 -79.37
N PHE A 101 -46.48 18.22 -79.39
CA PHE A 101 -46.44 19.19 -78.28
C PHE A 101 -47.10 18.65 -77.01
N VAL A 102 -48.22 17.93 -77.14
CA VAL A 102 -48.88 17.28 -76.00
C VAL A 102 -48.00 16.19 -75.39
N ASP A 103 -47.40 15.35 -76.23
CA ASP A 103 -46.49 14.30 -75.79
C ASP A 103 -45.23 14.89 -75.13
N LEU A 104 -44.67 15.98 -75.68
CA LEU A 104 -43.53 16.67 -75.09
C LEU A 104 -43.89 17.30 -73.73
N ALA A 105 -45.08 17.88 -73.60
CA ALA A 105 -45.58 18.42 -72.34
C ALA A 105 -45.74 17.31 -71.29
N LYS A 106 -46.36 16.18 -71.65
CA LYS A 106 -46.47 15.00 -70.77
C LYS A 106 -45.12 14.46 -70.33
N ILE A 107 -44.17 14.33 -71.26
CA ILE A 107 -42.81 13.87 -70.95
C ILE A 107 -42.10 14.87 -70.03
N SER A 108 -42.27 16.17 -70.27
CA SER A 108 -41.69 17.22 -69.41
C SER A 108 -42.26 17.14 -68.00
N THR A 109 -43.58 17.11 -67.85
CA THR A 109 -44.20 17.04 -66.52
C THR A 109 -43.89 15.73 -65.80
N ALA A 110 -43.89 14.59 -66.50
CA ALA A 110 -43.51 13.31 -65.91
C ALA A 110 -42.04 13.29 -65.47
N LYS A 111 -41.14 13.92 -66.24
CA LYS A 111 -39.74 14.10 -65.86
C LYS A 111 -39.61 14.94 -64.60
N ASP A 112 -40.34 16.05 -64.50
CA ASP A 112 -40.31 16.93 -63.33
C ASP A 112 -40.82 16.20 -62.08
N VAL A 113 -41.90 15.42 -62.19
CA VAL A 113 -42.40 14.56 -61.10
C VAL A 113 -41.35 13.52 -60.66
N ILE A 114 -40.65 12.87 -61.60
CA ILE A 114 -39.59 11.91 -61.27
C ILE A 114 -38.42 12.61 -60.58
N ILE A 115 -38.03 13.81 -61.04
CA ILE A 115 -36.95 14.58 -60.43
C ILE A 115 -37.31 14.99 -59.00
N ASP A 116 -38.54 15.46 -58.77
CA ASP A 116 -38.98 15.85 -57.43
C ASP A 116 -39.06 14.64 -56.51
N GLN A 117 -39.59 13.51 -56.99
CA GLN A 117 -39.57 12.25 -56.23
C GLN A 117 -38.14 11.84 -55.85
N GLN A 118 -37.19 11.91 -56.80
CA GLN A 118 -35.78 11.60 -56.53
C GLN A 118 -35.14 12.58 -55.56
N ARG A 119 -35.48 13.88 -55.62
CA ARG A 119 -35.02 14.90 -54.67
C ARG A 119 -35.50 14.59 -53.25
N THR A 120 -36.78 14.26 -53.10
CA THR A 120 -37.37 13.90 -51.80
C THR A 120 -36.76 12.60 -51.26
N GLU A 121 -36.55 11.59 -52.11
CA GLU A 121 -35.85 10.36 -51.71
C GLU A 121 -34.39 10.61 -51.29
N MET A 122 -33.67 11.49 -51.99
CA MET A 122 -32.31 11.87 -51.61
C MET A 122 -32.29 12.64 -50.29
N GLN A 123 -33.23 13.56 -50.05
CA GLN A 123 -33.37 14.24 -48.77
C GLN A 123 -33.64 13.23 -47.64
N ASN A 124 -34.62 12.35 -47.81
CA ASN A 124 -34.96 11.32 -46.83
C ASN A 124 -33.76 10.41 -46.51
N LYS A 125 -33.01 9.97 -47.53
CA LYS A 125 -31.80 9.17 -47.35
C LYS A 125 -30.70 9.96 -46.63
N THR A 126 -30.54 11.23 -46.95
CA THR A 126 -29.52 12.10 -46.32
C THR A 126 -29.84 12.32 -44.84
N GLU A 127 -31.10 12.55 -44.49
CA GLU A 127 -31.55 12.67 -43.10
C GLU A 127 -31.34 11.37 -42.32
N LEU A 128 -31.67 10.23 -42.93
CA LEU A 128 -31.45 8.91 -42.32
C LEU A 128 -29.96 8.66 -42.06
N LEU A 129 -29.10 9.07 -43.00
CA LEU A 129 -27.66 8.91 -42.91
C LEU A 129 -27.07 9.81 -41.83
N GLN A 130 -27.50 11.07 -41.74
CA GLN A 130 -27.11 11.99 -40.66
C GLN A 130 -27.54 11.46 -39.28
N LYS A 131 -28.76 10.91 -39.18
CA LYS A 131 -29.24 10.31 -37.94
C LYS A 131 -28.42 9.08 -37.54
N SER A 132 -28.13 8.20 -38.49
CA SER A 132 -27.28 7.02 -38.26
C SER A 132 -25.85 7.41 -37.88
N GLU A 133 -25.29 8.45 -38.49
CA GLU A 133 -23.96 8.96 -38.15
C GLU A 133 -23.92 9.54 -36.72
N ALA A 134 -24.97 10.27 -36.31
CA ALA A 134 -25.11 10.77 -34.96
C ALA A 134 -25.23 9.62 -33.93
N GLU A 135 -26.05 8.60 -34.22
CA GLU A 135 -26.18 7.41 -33.37
C GLU A 135 -24.84 6.64 -33.27
N SER A 136 -24.11 6.50 -34.38
CA SER A 136 -22.80 5.86 -34.40
C SER A 136 -21.78 6.61 -33.52
N LYS A 137 -21.75 7.95 -33.57
CA LYS A 137 -20.87 8.76 -32.71
C LYS A 137 -21.19 8.59 -31.23
N VAL A 138 -22.47 8.48 -30.87
CA VAL A 138 -22.90 8.22 -29.48
C VAL A 138 -22.48 6.82 -29.01
N VAL A 139 -22.58 5.81 -29.87
CA VAL A 139 -22.11 4.46 -29.53
C VAL A 139 -20.58 4.43 -29.39
N GLN A 140 -19.87 5.10 -30.29
CA GLN A 140 -18.41 5.18 -30.25
C GLN A 140 -17.91 5.83 -28.94
N SER A 141 -18.45 6.98 -28.54
CA SER A 141 -18.05 7.63 -27.29
C SER A 141 -18.34 6.76 -26.06
N ARG A 142 -19.45 6.01 -26.08
CA ARG A 142 -19.78 5.05 -25.02
C ARG A 142 -18.81 3.86 -24.98
N CYS A 143 -18.35 3.38 -26.14
CA CYS A 143 -17.32 2.35 -26.20
C CYS A 143 -15.99 2.85 -25.61
N GLU A 144 -15.56 4.06 -25.96
CA GLU A 144 -14.36 4.69 -25.41
C GLU A 144 -14.44 4.85 -23.88
N GLU A 145 -15.60 5.25 -23.35
CA GLU A 145 -15.83 5.33 -21.90
C GLU A 145 -15.73 3.96 -21.21
N LEU A 146 -16.28 2.91 -21.82
CA LEU A 146 -16.20 1.54 -21.31
C LEU A 146 -14.78 0.98 -21.36
N GLU A 147 -14.01 1.28 -22.41
CA GLU A 147 -12.60 0.89 -22.53
C GLU A 147 -11.73 1.57 -21.47
N ALA A 148 -11.93 2.87 -21.24
CA ALA A 148 -11.25 3.59 -20.16
C ALA A 148 -11.56 2.99 -18.79
N ARG A 149 -12.83 2.61 -18.56
CA ARG A 149 -13.26 1.95 -17.32
C ARG A 149 -12.65 0.55 -17.15
N LEU A 150 -12.59 -0.24 -18.22
CA LEU A 150 -11.95 -1.55 -18.19
C LEU A 150 -10.47 -1.43 -17.84
N LYS A 151 -9.77 -0.49 -18.46
CA LYS A 151 -8.35 -0.23 -18.18
C LYS A 151 -8.11 0.14 -16.70
N ALA A 152 -8.96 1.00 -16.13
CA ALA A 152 -8.87 1.35 -14.72
C ALA A 152 -9.09 0.13 -13.79
N MET A 153 -10.05 -0.74 -14.12
CA MET A 153 -10.29 -1.98 -13.37
C MET A 153 -9.13 -2.97 -13.48
N ASP A 154 -8.49 -3.07 -14.65
CA ASP A 154 -7.30 -3.92 -14.84
C ASP A 154 -6.11 -3.41 -14.01
N GLU A 155 -5.91 -2.09 -13.95
CA GLU A 155 -4.89 -1.46 -13.10
C GLU A 155 -5.15 -1.75 -11.61
N GLU A 156 -6.40 -1.62 -11.15
CA GLU A 156 -6.81 -1.95 -9.78
C GLU A 156 -6.57 -3.45 -9.46
N LEU A 157 -6.97 -4.35 -10.36
CA LEU A 157 -6.72 -5.79 -10.22
C LEU A 157 -5.23 -6.10 -10.13
N ASN A 158 -4.40 -5.41 -10.90
CA ASN A 158 -2.95 -5.60 -10.86
C ASN A 158 -2.35 -5.16 -9.53
N MET A 159 -2.83 -4.04 -8.97
CA MET A 159 -2.44 -3.59 -7.62
C MET A 159 -2.87 -4.59 -6.55
N LEU A 160 -4.11 -5.10 -6.62
CA LEU A 160 -4.61 -6.11 -5.69
C LEU A 160 -3.80 -7.41 -5.74
N ARG A 161 -3.39 -7.84 -6.94
CA ARG A 161 -2.50 -9.01 -7.10
C ARG A 161 -1.14 -8.79 -6.45
N LYS A 162 -0.52 -7.62 -6.66
CA LYS A 162 0.77 -7.27 -6.03
C LYS A 162 0.65 -7.27 -4.50
N MET A 163 -0.39 -6.63 -3.97
CA MET A 163 -0.67 -6.65 -2.53
C MET A 163 -0.89 -8.08 -2.01
N GLY A 164 -1.57 -8.94 -2.77
CA GLY A 164 -1.76 -10.35 -2.41
C GLY A 164 -0.44 -11.10 -2.26
N CYS A 165 0.48 -10.93 -3.21
CA CYS A 165 1.83 -11.52 -3.13
C CYS A 165 2.64 -10.98 -1.94
N GLU A 166 2.58 -9.68 -1.68
CA GLU A 166 3.24 -9.07 -0.51
C GLU A 166 2.67 -9.59 0.81
N GLN A 167 1.35 -9.75 0.92
CA GLN A 167 0.70 -10.33 2.09
C GLN A 167 1.10 -11.78 2.33
N GLU A 168 1.21 -12.58 1.27
CA GLU A 168 1.67 -13.97 1.35
C GLU A 168 3.11 -14.04 1.87
N TYR A 169 4.00 -13.21 1.29
CA TYR A 169 5.40 -13.10 1.74
C TYR A 169 5.50 -12.67 3.21
N LEU A 170 4.76 -11.64 3.62
CA LEU A 170 4.74 -11.19 5.02
C LEU A 170 4.16 -12.27 5.94
N GLY A 171 3.13 -12.99 5.50
CA GLY A 171 2.57 -14.13 6.23
C GLY A 171 3.60 -15.22 6.47
N ASP A 172 4.39 -15.57 5.46
CA ASP A 172 5.46 -16.55 5.59
C ASP A 172 6.60 -16.05 6.48
N LYS A 173 6.96 -14.76 6.39
CA LYS A 173 7.96 -14.17 7.28
C LYS A 173 7.51 -14.19 8.74
N VAL A 174 6.23 -13.95 9.02
CA VAL A 174 5.66 -14.03 10.37
C VAL A 174 5.71 -15.48 10.90
N LYS A 175 5.40 -16.48 10.07
CA LYS A 175 5.52 -17.90 10.44
C LYS A 175 6.97 -18.27 10.78
N GLU A 176 7.92 -17.85 9.94
CA GLU A 176 9.35 -18.08 10.16
C GLU A 176 9.81 -17.47 11.49
N LEU A 177 9.50 -16.19 11.72
CA LEU A 177 9.87 -15.48 12.96
C LEU A 177 9.22 -16.10 14.20
N SER A 178 7.96 -16.53 14.07
CA SER A 178 7.23 -17.21 15.15
C SER A 178 7.84 -18.57 15.47
N SER A 179 8.23 -19.35 14.46
CA SER A 179 8.95 -20.61 14.66
C SER A 179 10.32 -20.39 15.30
N HIS A 180 11.06 -19.37 14.86
CA HIS A 180 12.36 -19.03 15.43
C HIS A 180 12.24 -18.58 16.89
N LEU A 181 11.24 -17.76 17.23
CA LEU A 181 10.95 -17.37 18.61
C LEU A 181 10.61 -18.59 19.48
N LEU A 182 9.74 -19.47 19.01
CA LEU A 182 9.36 -20.68 19.74
C LEU A 182 10.56 -21.60 20.00
N ASN A 183 11.45 -21.74 19.02
CA ASN A 183 12.71 -22.48 19.17
C ASN A 183 13.63 -21.84 20.22
N LYS A 184 13.74 -20.50 20.22
CA LYS A 184 14.53 -19.76 21.21
C LYS A 184 13.94 -19.86 22.61
N GLU A 185 12.62 -19.84 22.75
CA GLU A 185 11.95 -20.08 24.03
C GLU A 185 12.22 -21.50 24.54
N ALA A 186 12.19 -22.51 23.66
CA ALA A 186 12.52 -23.89 24.02
C ALA A 186 14.01 -24.08 24.39
N GLU A 187 14.94 -23.37 23.73
CA GLU A 187 16.34 -23.31 24.13
C GLU A 187 16.51 -22.66 25.51
N LEU A 188 15.87 -21.52 25.75
CA LEU A 188 15.90 -20.84 27.04
C LEU A 188 15.34 -21.70 28.16
N ALA A 189 14.22 -22.39 27.91
CA ALA A 189 13.63 -23.33 28.88
C ALA A 189 14.62 -24.44 29.27
N ARG A 190 15.30 -25.05 28.28
CA ARG A 190 16.33 -26.07 28.54
C ARG A 190 17.52 -25.52 29.34
N THR A 191 18.06 -24.36 28.95
CA THR A 191 19.18 -23.75 29.68
C THR A 191 18.80 -23.38 31.13
N ARG A 192 17.56 -22.94 31.35
CA ARG A 192 17.04 -22.65 32.68
C ARG A 192 16.94 -23.91 33.53
N GLU A 193 16.41 -25.00 32.97
CA GLU A 193 16.32 -26.29 33.66
C GLU A 193 17.72 -26.83 34.02
N GLU A 194 18.69 -26.73 33.11
CA GLU A 194 20.09 -27.09 33.37
C GLU A 194 20.73 -26.25 34.49
N LEU A 195 20.45 -24.94 34.51
CA LEU A 195 20.95 -24.05 35.56
C LEU A 195 20.28 -24.33 36.91
N GLU A 196 18.97 -24.58 36.93
CA GLU A 196 18.24 -24.99 38.15
C GLU A 196 18.80 -26.32 38.69
N ALA A 197 19.09 -27.29 37.81
CA ALA A 197 19.73 -28.55 38.18
C ALA A 197 21.17 -28.36 38.71
N LYS A 198 21.94 -27.41 38.18
CA LYS A 198 23.27 -27.08 38.72
C LYS A 198 23.18 -26.39 40.08
N CYS A 199 22.25 -25.45 40.24
CA CYS A 199 22.03 -24.74 41.51
C CYS A 199 21.61 -25.69 42.63
N THR A 200 20.74 -26.66 42.33
CA THR A 200 20.34 -27.69 43.30
C THR A 200 21.53 -28.56 43.73
N ARG A 201 22.32 -29.07 42.77
CA ARG A 201 23.54 -29.83 43.07
C ARG A 201 24.55 -29.05 43.93
N LEU A 202 24.84 -27.80 43.57
CA LEU A 202 25.76 -26.96 44.35
C LEU A 202 25.22 -26.66 45.76
N SER A 203 23.90 -26.54 45.91
CA SER A 203 23.27 -26.35 47.21
C SER A 203 23.40 -27.59 48.09
N ASP A 204 23.27 -28.79 47.50
CA ASP A 204 23.48 -30.06 48.20
C ASP A 204 24.95 -30.25 48.58
N GLU A 205 25.90 -29.98 47.68
CA GLU A 205 27.34 -30.01 47.98
C GLU A 205 27.70 -29.03 49.11
N LEU A 206 27.13 -27.82 49.09
CA LEU A 206 27.33 -26.84 50.15
C LEU A 206 26.76 -27.32 51.50
N ARG A 207 25.60 -27.98 51.48
CA ARG A 207 25.00 -28.58 52.67
C ARG A 207 25.89 -29.69 53.23
N GLU A 208 26.35 -30.61 52.40
CA GLU A 208 27.27 -31.67 52.81
C GLU A 208 28.60 -31.13 53.35
N ALA A 209 29.16 -30.10 52.72
CA ALA A 209 30.38 -29.44 53.20
C ALA A 209 30.18 -28.79 54.58
N ARG A 210 29.01 -28.18 54.82
CA ARG A 210 28.65 -27.62 56.13
C ARG A 210 28.48 -28.71 57.19
N GLU A 211 27.81 -29.81 56.86
CA GLU A 211 27.65 -30.95 57.77
C GLU A 211 29.01 -31.56 58.14
N LYS A 212 29.89 -31.76 57.14
CA LYS A 212 31.28 -32.21 57.36
C LYS A 212 32.07 -31.24 58.24
N SER A 213 32.01 -29.94 57.94
CA SER A 213 32.68 -28.91 58.74
C SER A 213 32.22 -28.91 60.20
N SER A 214 30.91 -29.02 60.44
CA SER A 214 30.34 -29.14 61.79
C SER A 214 30.83 -30.39 62.52
N SER A 215 30.91 -31.53 61.83
CA SER A 215 31.42 -32.78 62.42
C SER A 215 32.91 -32.68 62.78
N LEU A 216 33.71 -32.03 61.93
CA LEU A 216 35.13 -31.80 62.17
C LEU A 216 35.35 -30.83 63.33
N ALA A 217 34.52 -29.78 63.46
CA ALA A 217 34.56 -28.86 64.57
C ALA A 217 34.30 -29.57 65.92
N LEU A 218 33.30 -30.46 65.97
CA LEU A 218 33.01 -31.26 67.17
C LEU A 218 34.16 -32.22 67.50
N ASN A 219 34.73 -32.89 66.50
CA ASN A 219 35.91 -33.73 66.69
C ASN A 219 37.12 -32.95 67.21
N LEU A 220 37.33 -31.72 66.71
CA LEU A 220 38.38 -30.82 67.19
C LEU A 220 38.15 -30.46 68.66
N GLU A 221 36.93 -30.09 69.04
CA GLU A 221 36.57 -29.78 70.43
C GLU A 221 36.87 -30.97 71.36
N THR A 222 36.42 -32.17 71.00
CA THR A 222 36.72 -33.39 71.77
C THR A 222 38.22 -33.67 71.86
N ALA A 223 38.99 -33.42 70.78
CA ALA A 223 40.43 -33.59 70.79
C ALA A 223 41.12 -32.55 71.70
N THR A 224 40.63 -31.31 71.72
CA THR A 224 41.14 -30.27 72.62
C THR A 224 40.86 -30.58 74.08
N GLU A 225 39.66 -31.09 74.41
CA GLU A 225 39.32 -31.54 75.77
C GLU A 225 40.27 -32.66 76.22
N LYS A 226 40.45 -33.71 75.41
CA LYS A 226 41.40 -34.80 75.70
C LYS A 226 42.83 -34.31 75.88
N SER A 227 43.26 -33.35 75.05
CA SER A 227 44.59 -32.75 75.19
C SER A 227 44.73 -31.99 76.51
N SER A 228 43.67 -31.32 76.97
CA SER A 228 43.66 -30.63 78.26
C SER A 228 43.71 -31.61 79.44
N GLU A 229 42.95 -32.70 79.38
CA GLU A 229 42.97 -33.76 80.40
C GLU A 229 44.37 -34.40 80.50
N LEU A 230 44.99 -34.70 79.37
CA LEU A 230 46.36 -35.24 79.35
C LEU A 230 47.38 -34.23 79.89
N ALA A 231 47.21 -32.94 79.62
CA ALA A 231 48.06 -31.89 80.18
C ALA A 231 47.91 -31.79 81.71
N GLU A 232 46.69 -31.89 82.24
CA GLU A 232 46.46 -31.95 83.68
C GLU A 232 47.06 -33.20 84.33
N GLN A 233 46.89 -34.37 83.70
CA GLN A 233 47.52 -35.61 84.16
C GLN A 233 49.06 -35.49 84.18
N LEU A 234 49.64 -34.90 83.14
CA LEU A 234 51.08 -34.64 83.08
C LEU A 234 51.52 -33.68 84.20
N GLN A 235 50.76 -32.62 84.46
CA GLN A 235 51.05 -31.67 85.53
C GLN A 235 50.97 -32.33 86.91
N ASN A 236 49.99 -33.19 87.15
CA ASN A 236 49.87 -33.97 88.38
C ASN A 236 51.04 -34.95 88.57
N ALA A 237 51.51 -35.57 87.48
CA ALA A 237 52.69 -36.42 87.48
C ALA A 237 53.97 -35.62 87.79
N ILE A 238 54.10 -34.40 87.25
CA ILE A 238 55.20 -33.48 87.55
C ILE A 238 55.19 -33.10 89.04
N VAL A 239 54.04 -32.70 89.59
CA VAL A 239 53.90 -32.36 91.01
C VAL A 239 54.22 -33.56 91.91
N SER A 240 53.74 -34.76 91.55
CA SER A 240 54.06 -36.00 92.27
C SER A 240 55.55 -36.32 92.24
N ARG A 241 56.20 -36.17 91.08
CA ARG A 241 57.65 -36.32 90.93
C ARG A 241 58.39 -35.32 91.83
N ASP A 242 57.96 -34.07 91.87
CA ASP A 242 58.63 -33.03 92.64
C ASP A 242 58.45 -33.24 94.17
N LEU A 243 57.29 -33.73 94.60
CA LEU A 243 57.06 -34.17 95.99
C LEU A 243 57.97 -35.34 96.38
N LEU A 244 58.02 -36.38 95.55
CA LEU A 244 58.92 -37.52 95.75
C LEU A 244 60.40 -37.09 95.76
N ASN A 245 60.78 -36.13 94.91
CA ASN A 245 62.14 -35.59 94.88
C ASN A 245 62.45 -34.77 96.16
N ASN A 246 61.47 -34.07 96.72
CA ASN A 246 61.60 -33.39 98.01
C ASN A 246 61.74 -34.39 99.16
N GLU A 247 60.96 -35.49 99.18
CA GLU A 247 61.10 -36.59 100.13
C GLU A 247 62.49 -37.25 100.02
N LEU A 248 62.96 -37.51 98.80
CA LEU A 248 64.31 -37.99 98.53
C LEU A 248 65.39 -37.04 99.08
N THR A 249 65.15 -35.73 98.96
CA THR A 249 66.06 -34.69 99.47
C THR A 249 66.02 -34.59 101.00
N GLN A 250 64.88 -34.88 101.63
CA GLN A 250 64.73 -34.98 103.09
C GLN A 250 65.34 -36.28 103.66
N LEU A 251 65.46 -37.34 102.84
CA LEU A 251 66.13 -38.60 103.20
C LEU A 251 67.66 -38.57 102.93
N ARG A 252 68.18 -37.59 102.20
CA ARG A 252 69.65 -37.41 101.97
C ARG A 252 70.50 -37.24 103.23
N PRO A 253 70.07 -36.56 104.31
CA PRO A 253 70.83 -36.48 105.57
C PRO A 253 70.88 -37.82 106.33
N LEU A 254 69.90 -38.70 106.14
CA LEU A 254 69.84 -40.06 106.72
C LEU A 254 70.66 -41.07 105.90
N ALA A 255 70.66 -40.96 104.56
CA ALA A 255 71.52 -41.76 103.70
C ALA A 255 73.02 -41.42 103.87
N ARG A 256 73.35 -40.15 104.13
CA ARG A 256 74.73 -39.71 104.44
C ARG A 256 75.29 -40.23 105.77
N ALA A 257 74.46 -40.82 106.65
CA ALA A 257 74.90 -41.48 107.87
C ALA A 257 75.13 -43.01 107.69
N VAL A 258 74.68 -43.59 106.58
CA VAL A 258 74.82 -45.03 106.27
C VAL A 258 75.90 -45.28 105.19
N ASP A 259 76.27 -44.25 104.43
CA ASP A 259 77.22 -44.33 103.29
C ASP A 259 78.72 -44.49 103.65
N ILE A 260 79.07 -44.72 104.92
CA ILE A 260 80.46 -45.08 105.30
C ILE A 260 80.71 -46.59 105.16
N GLU A 261 79.69 -47.45 105.21
CA GLU A 261 79.86 -48.92 105.14
C GLU A 261 79.65 -49.54 103.74
N MET A 262 79.13 -48.79 102.76
CA MET A 262 78.93 -49.29 101.38
C MET A 262 80.09 -48.97 100.43
N TYR A 263 81.21 -48.43 100.94
CA TYR A 263 82.36 -48.05 100.12
C TYR A 263 83.31 -49.23 99.80
N ILE A 264 83.11 -50.40 100.42
CA ILE A 264 84.04 -51.55 100.32
C ILE A 264 83.57 -52.63 99.32
N HIS A 265 82.30 -52.67 98.92
CA HIS A 265 81.82 -53.62 97.89
C HIS A 265 81.83 -53.08 96.44
N PHE A 266 82.09 -51.78 96.25
CA PHE A 266 81.85 -51.08 94.98
C PHE A 266 82.89 -51.37 93.88
N LYS A 267 84.13 -51.76 94.23
CA LYS A 267 85.22 -51.90 93.24
C LYS A 267 85.14 -53.07 92.27
N ASN A 268 84.21 -54.02 92.45
CA ASN A 268 83.93 -55.08 91.47
C ASN A 268 82.57 -54.93 90.77
N ALA A 269 81.72 -53.99 91.20
CA ALA A 269 80.44 -53.68 90.56
C ALA A 269 80.59 -52.64 89.43
N ASP A 270 81.61 -51.77 89.50
CA ASP A 270 81.87 -50.74 88.49
C ASP A 270 82.04 -51.30 87.07
N GLY A 271 82.69 -52.45 86.91
CA GLY A 271 82.83 -53.09 85.59
C GLY A 271 81.53 -53.68 85.06
N VAL A 272 80.68 -54.23 85.94
CA VAL A 272 79.37 -54.78 85.58
C VAL A 272 78.36 -53.66 85.31
N ILE A 273 78.40 -52.56 86.08
CA ILE A 273 77.59 -51.36 85.86
C ILE A 273 78.02 -50.67 84.58
N ALA A 274 79.32 -50.48 84.32
CA ALA A 274 79.81 -49.92 83.06
C ALA A 274 79.45 -50.80 81.85
N TYR A 275 79.46 -52.12 82.00
CA TYR A 275 79.02 -53.04 80.94
C TYR A 275 77.50 -52.98 80.72
N LEU A 276 76.69 -52.94 81.78
CA LEU A 276 75.23 -52.80 81.69
C LEU A 276 74.85 -51.44 81.08
N ASP A 277 75.50 -50.35 81.49
CA ASP A 277 75.29 -49.01 80.94
C ASP A 277 75.77 -48.94 79.48
N ALA A 278 76.87 -49.60 79.12
CA ALA A 278 77.29 -49.74 77.73
C ALA A 278 76.28 -50.54 76.89
N VAL A 279 75.70 -51.61 77.43
CA VAL A 279 74.66 -52.41 76.76
C VAL A 279 73.36 -51.61 76.62
N GLU A 280 72.98 -50.83 77.63
CA GLU A 280 71.78 -50.00 77.61
C GLU A 280 71.93 -48.79 76.68
N ASN A 281 73.11 -48.15 76.65
CA ASN A 281 73.46 -47.14 75.66
C ASN A 281 73.51 -47.72 74.24
N ALA A 282 74.04 -48.94 74.06
CA ALA A 282 74.00 -49.61 72.76
C ALA A 282 72.56 -49.90 72.30
N LYS A 283 71.67 -50.33 73.21
CA LYS A 283 70.23 -50.49 72.91
C LYS A 283 69.56 -49.17 72.59
N ARG A 284 69.89 -48.09 73.31
CA ARG A 284 69.36 -46.74 73.04
C ARG A 284 69.79 -46.26 71.66
N HIS A 285 71.08 -46.36 71.32
CA HIS A 285 71.58 -46.01 69.99
C HIS A 285 71.02 -46.90 68.88
N GLN A 286 70.76 -48.19 69.14
CA GLN A 286 70.08 -49.07 68.20
C GLN A 286 68.63 -48.64 67.97
N ALA A 287 67.91 -48.25 69.03
CA ALA A 287 66.54 -47.74 68.93
C ALA A 287 66.50 -46.37 68.21
N GLU A 288 67.43 -45.47 68.52
CA GLU A 288 67.59 -44.18 67.85
C GLU A 288 67.94 -44.36 66.37
N ALA A 289 68.83 -45.29 66.03
CA ALA A 289 69.15 -45.61 64.64
C ALA A 289 67.95 -46.18 63.88
N ALA A 290 67.16 -47.05 64.52
CA ALA A 290 65.93 -47.59 63.92
C ALA A 290 64.88 -46.49 63.71
N GLN A 291 64.71 -45.57 64.67
CA GLN A 291 63.81 -44.41 64.53
C GLN A 291 64.28 -43.46 63.43
N ALA A 292 65.58 -43.15 63.36
CA ALA A 292 66.16 -42.33 62.30
C ALA A 292 65.95 -42.97 60.93
N GLN A 293 66.12 -44.29 60.81
CA GLN A 293 65.90 -45.01 59.56
C GLN A 293 64.41 -45.02 59.15
N ALA A 294 63.49 -45.20 60.10
CA ALA A 294 62.06 -45.07 59.84
C ALA A 294 61.67 -43.66 59.35
N ALA A 295 62.24 -42.61 59.97
CA ALA A 295 62.03 -41.22 59.53
C ALA A 295 62.59 -40.95 58.13
N VAL A 296 63.74 -41.53 57.78
CA VAL A 296 64.32 -41.43 56.42
C VAL A 296 63.40 -42.09 55.39
N GLU A 297 62.87 -43.28 55.67
CA GLU A 297 61.92 -43.94 54.76
C GLU A 297 60.61 -43.13 54.63
N GLU A 298 60.09 -42.56 55.71
CA GLU A 298 58.90 -41.69 55.66
C GLU A 298 59.15 -40.42 54.82
N ILE A 299 60.32 -39.79 54.98
CA ILE A 299 60.69 -38.63 54.16
C ILE A 299 60.77 -39.02 52.68
N LYS A 300 61.31 -40.21 52.39
CA LYS A 300 61.43 -40.72 51.03
C LYS A 300 60.06 -41.01 50.41
N THR A 301 59.15 -41.66 51.13
CA THR A 301 57.78 -41.90 50.62
C THR A 301 57.05 -40.58 50.35
N ARG A 302 57.16 -39.59 51.25
CA ARG A 302 56.57 -38.27 51.03
C ARG A 302 57.20 -37.54 49.84
N TYR A 303 58.50 -37.71 49.61
CA TYR A 303 59.19 -37.14 48.45
C TYR A 303 58.68 -37.77 47.15
N ASP A 304 58.49 -39.08 47.12
CA ASP A 304 57.97 -39.81 45.95
C ASP A 304 56.52 -39.39 45.64
N GLU A 305 55.66 -39.29 46.67
CA GLU A 305 54.28 -38.79 46.55
C GLU A 305 54.25 -37.34 46.01
N LEU A 306 55.14 -36.47 46.51
CA LEU A 306 55.23 -35.09 46.05
C LEU A 306 55.71 -35.01 44.60
N SER A 307 56.64 -35.88 44.19
CA SER A 307 57.13 -35.96 42.81
C SER A 307 56.04 -36.43 41.84
N GLU A 308 55.22 -37.39 42.26
CA GLU A 308 54.07 -37.85 41.48
C GLU A 308 53.02 -36.73 41.34
N LEU A 309 52.69 -36.04 42.44
CA LEU A 309 51.80 -34.88 42.42
C LEU A 309 52.32 -33.78 41.49
N GLN A 310 53.62 -33.44 41.58
CA GLN A 310 54.24 -32.46 40.70
C GLN A 310 54.11 -32.86 39.22
N THR A 311 54.33 -34.14 38.91
CA THR A 311 54.20 -34.67 37.55
C THR A 311 52.75 -34.57 37.03
N ASN A 312 51.77 -34.89 37.88
CA ASN A 312 50.36 -34.79 37.52
C ASN A 312 49.92 -33.34 37.30
N VAL A 313 50.34 -32.41 38.18
CA VAL A 313 50.07 -30.97 38.02
C VAL A 313 50.67 -30.41 36.73
N ILE A 314 51.87 -30.86 36.35
CA ILE A 314 52.49 -30.45 35.08
C ILE A 314 51.65 -30.95 33.90
N LYS A 315 51.25 -32.23 33.90
CA LYS A 315 50.41 -32.81 32.83
C LYS A 315 49.06 -32.08 32.70
N ASP A 316 48.40 -31.80 33.83
CA ASP A 316 47.13 -31.11 33.83
C ASP A 316 47.27 -29.65 33.36
N ASN A 317 48.33 -28.95 33.77
CA ASN A 317 48.62 -27.62 33.23
C ASN A 317 48.87 -27.64 31.73
N THR A 318 49.61 -28.63 31.20
CA THR A 318 49.81 -28.77 29.75
C THR A 318 48.48 -28.95 29.02
N ARG A 319 47.60 -29.82 29.51
CA ARG A 319 46.26 -30.03 28.93
C ARG A 319 45.40 -28.77 28.97
N LEU A 320 45.46 -28.01 30.07
CA LEU A 320 44.74 -26.74 30.18
C LEU A 320 45.29 -25.69 29.21
N HIS A 321 46.61 -25.63 29.02
CA HIS A 321 47.21 -24.74 28.03
C HIS A 321 46.81 -25.09 26.60
N GLU A 322 46.82 -26.37 26.23
CA GLU A 322 46.35 -26.84 24.93
C GLU A 322 44.87 -26.49 24.73
N ARG A 323 44.03 -26.73 25.73
CA ARG A 323 42.61 -26.41 25.67
C ARG A 323 42.36 -24.91 25.55
N ASN A 324 43.13 -24.07 26.24
CA ASN A 324 43.04 -22.62 26.10
C ASN A 324 43.45 -22.18 24.69
N ALA A 325 44.53 -22.73 24.13
CA ALA A 325 44.96 -22.42 22.76
C ALA A 325 43.89 -22.81 21.72
N GLU A 326 43.21 -23.95 21.89
CA GLU A 326 42.08 -24.34 21.04
C GLU A 326 40.92 -23.35 21.13
N LEU A 327 40.55 -22.93 22.35
CA LEU A 327 39.47 -21.98 22.57
C LEU A 327 39.80 -20.60 22.00
N GLU A 328 41.04 -20.14 22.13
CA GLU A 328 41.53 -18.89 21.53
C GLU A 328 41.49 -18.95 20.00
N ALA A 329 41.94 -20.07 19.40
CA ALA A 329 41.85 -20.25 17.95
C ALA A 329 40.40 -20.28 17.46
N GLN A 330 39.49 -20.90 18.21
CA GLN A 330 38.07 -20.91 17.88
C GLN A 330 37.44 -19.51 18.02
N ALA A 331 37.82 -18.75 19.04
CA ALA A 331 37.37 -17.38 19.22
C ALA A 331 37.84 -16.47 18.08
N GLU A 332 39.10 -16.60 17.65
CA GLU A 332 39.65 -15.84 16.52
C GLU A 332 38.92 -16.18 15.21
N LYS A 333 38.59 -17.46 15.00
CA LYS A 333 37.80 -17.88 13.84
C LYS A 333 36.43 -17.21 13.83
N PHE A 334 35.69 -17.23 14.94
CA PHE A 334 34.39 -16.57 15.02
C PHE A 334 34.50 -15.06 14.86
N ASN A 335 35.56 -14.44 15.38
CA ASN A 335 35.82 -13.02 15.20
C ASN A 335 36.03 -12.67 13.72
N GLY A 336 36.80 -13.49 12.98
CA GLY A 336 36.97 -13.37 11.54
C GLY A 336 35.68 -13.57 10.74
N GLU A 337 34.86 -14.56 11.12
CA GLU A 337 33.54 -14.78 10.50
C GLU A 337 32.60 -13.59 10.71
N ILE A 338 32.57 -13.03 11.92
CA ILE A 338 31.77 -11.83 12.25
C ILE A 338 32.28 -10.62 11.45
N GLN A 339 33.60 -10.43 11.34
CA GLN A 339 34.17 -9.34 10.58
C GLN A 339 33.80 -9.45 9.09
N ASN A 340 33.94 -10.63 8.49
CA ASN A 340 33.56 -10.88 7.11
C ASN A 340 32.07 -10.61 6.87
N LEU A 341 31.20 -11.07 7.78
CA LEU A 341 29.77 -10.81 7.71
C LEU A 341 29.46 -9.32 7.76
N ASN A 342 30.15 -8.57 8.64
CA ASN A 342 29.98 -7.13 8.78
C ASN A 342 30.42 -6.38 7.51
N GLU A 343 31.52 -6.81 6.88
CA GLU A 343 31.99 -6.26 5.60
C GLU A 343 31.02 -6.58 4.44
N ASP A 344 30.45 -7.78 4.41
CA ASP A 344 29.41 -8.16 3.44
C ASP A 344 28.15 -7.31 3.61
N TRP A 345 27.68 -7.10 4.85
CA TRP A 345 26.53 -6.23 5.13
C TRP A 345 26.79 -4.79 4.74
N LYS A 346 27.99 -4.24 5.03
CA LYS A 346 28.39 -2.91 4.56
C LYS A 346 28.35 -2.80 3.04
N ARG A 347 28.87 -3.80 2.32
CA ARG A 347 28.84 -3.83 0.85
C ARG A 347 27.41 -3.88 0.30
N LYS A 348 26.54 -4.71 0.89
CA LYS A 348 25.12 -4.78 0.50
C LYS A 348 24.39 -3.46 0.74
N LEU A 349 24.59 -2.85 1.91
CA LEU A 349 23.97 -1.58 2.27
C LEU A 349 24.41 -0.45 1.32
N GLU A 350 25.70 -0.38 0.99
CA GLU A 350 26.20 0.63 0.04
C GLU A 350 25.64 0.39 -1.37
N LYS A 351 25.50 -0.86 -1.79
CA LYS A 351 24.88 -1.21 -3.07
C LYS A 351 23.41 -0.79 -3.13
N GLU A 352 22.62 -1.13 -2.11
CA GLU A 352 21.20 -0.73 -2.03
C GLU A 352 21.05 0.79 -2.01
N LYS A 353 21.93 1.49 -1.30
CA LYS A 353 21.96 2.97 -1.30
C LYS A 353 22.24 3.53 -2.70
N MET A 354 23.23 2.99 -3.41
CA MET A 354 23.52 3.41 -4.79
C MET A 354 22.36 3.14 -5.74
N GLU A 355 21.69 1.98 -5.62
CA GLU A 355 20.50 1.64 -6.40
C GLU A 355 19.34 2.61 -6.11
N TRP A 356 19.13 2.96 -4.84
CA TRP A 356 18.12 3.94 -4.43
C TRP A 356 18.44 5.35 -4.96
N ASP A 357 19.69 5.81 -4.83
CA ASP A 357 20.14 7.11 -5.35
C ASP A 357 20.04 7.20 -6.88
N GLN A 358 20.22 6.07 -7.59
CA GLN A 358 20.05 5.99 -9.03
C GLN A 358 18.57 6.08 -9.42
N ALA A 359 17.70 5.29 -8.78
CA ALA A 359 16.26 5.35 -9.01
C ALA A 359 15.68 6.73 -8.69
N HIS A 360 16.16 7.37 -7.61
CA HIS A 360 15.76 8.72 -7.26
C HIS A 360 16.14 9.73 -8.35
N ARG A 361 17.37 9.67 -8.87
CA ARG A 361 17.82 10.52 -9.97
C ARG A 361 17.00 10.31 -11.24
N GLU A 362 16.64 9.08 -11.58
CA GLU A 362 15.79 8.77 -12.74
C GLU A 362 14.41 9.42 -12.60
N ILE A 363 13.76 9.25 -11.45
CA ILE A 363 12.46 9.88 -11.15
C ILE A 363 12.56 11.42 -11.20
N GLU A 364 13.62 12.01 -10.65
CA GLU A 364 13.84 13.46 -10.72
C GLU A 364 13.98 13.95 -12.17
N THR A 365 14.69 13.21 -13.02
CA THR A 365 14.84 13.55 -14.44
C THR A 365 13.53 13.43 -15.21
N GLU A 366 12.73 12.38 -14.97
CA GLU A 366 11.40 12.23 -15.56
C GLU A 366 10.46 13.34 -15.09
N CYS A 367 10.46 13.66 -13.79
CA CYS A 367 9.68 14.77 -13.24
C CYS A 367 10.07 16.11 -13.89
N ALA A 368 11.35 16.36 -14.11
CA ALA A 368 11.82 17.56 -14.80
C ALA A 368 11.35 17.60 -16.26
N GLN A 369 11.40 16.47 -16.97
CA GLN A 369 10.91 16.36 -18.35
C GLN A 369 9.39 16.59 -18.44
N MET A 370 8.60 15.97 -17.57
CA MET A 370 7.15 16.17 -17.51
C MET A 370 6.79 17.62 -17.19
N LYS A 371 7.51 18.26 -16.26
CA LYS A 371 7.33 19.70 -15.97
C LYS A 371 7.58 20.55 -17.20
N LYS A 372 8.65 20.25 -17.97
CA LYS A 372 8.94 20.96 -19.22
C LYS A 372 7.81 20.77 -20.24
N GLN A 373 7.35 19.53 -20.45
CA GLN A 373 6.24 19.24 -21.36
C GLN A 373 4.95 19.98 -20.95
N LEU A 374 4.65 20.07 -19.66
CA LEU A 374 3.50 20.83 -19.16
C LEU A 374 3.62 22.32 -19.50
N VAL A 375 4.80 22.92 -19.33
CA VAL A 375 5.06 24.32 -19.70
C VAL A 375 4.90 24.51 -21.20
N ASP A 376 5.49 23.64 -22.03
CA ASP A 376 5.39 23.72 -23.48
C ASP A 376 3.91 23.61 -23.94
N LEU A 377 3.13 22.72 -23.33
CA LEU A 377 1.69 22.59 -23.63
C LEU A 377 0.87 23.80 -23.15
N GLN A 378 1.22 24.40 -22.01
CA GLN A 378 0.61 25.64 -21.54
C GLN A 378 0.85 26.80 -22.51
N ASP A 379 2.07 26.90 -23.05
CA ASP A 379 2.41 27.91 -24.06
C ASP A 379 1.64 27.70 -25.37
N VAL A 380 1.52 26.45 -25.84
CA VAL A 380 0.68 26.11 -26.99
C VAL A 380 -0.79 26.46 -26.73
N LEU A 381 -1.32 26.15 -25.56
CA LEU A 381 -2.70 26.50 -25.21
C LEU A 381 -2.90 28.03 -25.20
N ALA A 382 -1.96 28.78 -24.63
CA ALA A 382 -2.01 30.24 -24.59
C ALA A 382 -1.97 30.87 -25.99
N THR A 383 -1.13 30.32 -26.89
CA THR A 383 -1.07 30.77 -28.29
C THR A 383 -2.35 30.45 -29.05
N VAL A 384 -2.86 29.21 -28.97
CA VAL A 384 -4.14 28.83 -29.60
C VAL A 384 -5.31 29.66 -29.08
N THR A 385 -5.36 29.93 -27.77
CA THR A 385 -6.41 30.79 -27.18
C THR A 385 -6.33 32.22 -27.71
N ARG A 386 -5.11 32.77 -27.85
CA ARG A 386 -4.89 34.09 -28.45
C ARG A 386 -5.34 34.10 -29.92
N ASP A 387 -5.00 33.08 -30.70
CA ASP A 387 -5.38 33.00 -32.11
C ASP A 387 -6.90 32.82 -32.28
N ALA A 388 -7.54 32.03 -31.43
CA ALA A 388 -8.99 31.86 -31.41
C ALA A 388 -9.72 33.17 -31.09
N THR A 389 -9.25 33.91 -30.09
CA THR A 389 -9.84 35.23 -29.74
C THR A 389 -9.65 36.26 -30.85
N GLU A 390 -8.47 36.30 -31.48
CA GLU A 390 -8.21 37.18 -32.63
C GLU A 390 -9.04 36.80 -33.87
N ASN A 391 -9.20 35.50 -34.16
CA ASN A 391 -10.07 35.03 -35.24
C ASN A 391 -11.54 35.37 -34.98
N SER A 392 -12.01 35.23 -33.73
CA SER A 392 -13.37 35.63 -33.33
C SER A 392 -13.58 37.15 -33.51
N ARG A 393 -12.59 37.97 -33.16
CA ARG A 393 -12.60 39.42 -33.41
C ARG A 393 -12.71 39.73 -34.90
N ARG A 394 -11.85 39.13 -35.74
CA ARG A 394 -11.88 39.31 -37.20
C ARG A 394 -13.21 38.87 -37.82
N ALA A 395 -13.75 37.72 -37.39
CA ALA A 395 -15.05 37.25 -37.84
C ALA A 395 -16.18 38.24 -37.50
N SER A 396 -16.14 38.81 -36.29
CA SER A 396 -17.08 39.84 -35.86
C SER A 396 -16.97 41.13 -36.68
N GLU A 397 -15.75 41.55 -37.05
CA GLU A 397 -15.51 42.70 -37.93
C GLU A 397 -16.02 42.46 -39.35
N MET A 398 -15.75 41.29 -39.91
CA MET A 398 -16.27 40.87 -41.22
C MET A 398 -17.81 40.81 -41.23
N GLN A 399 -18.42 40.32 -40.15
CA GLN A 399 -19.87 40.31 -39.98
C GLN A 399 -20.44 41.74 -39.99
N ARG A 400 -19.85 42.67 -39.23
CA ARG A 400 -20.26 44.07 -39.22
C ARG A 400 -20.13 44.72 -40.59
N SER A 401 -19.00 44.50 -41.27
CA SER A 401 -18.77 45.01 -42.62
C SER A 401 -19.80 44.48 -43.61
N ARG A 402 -20.12 43.18 -43.56
CA ARG A 402 -21.18 42.57 -44.37
C ARG A 402 -22.54 43.21 -44.08
N ASP A 403 -22.89 43.42 -42.82
CA ASP A 403 -24.16 44.02 -42.42
C ASP A 403 -24.26 45.50 -42.83
N GLU A 404 -23.15 46.24 -42.82
CA GLU A 404 -23.05 47.60 -43.34
C GLU A 404 -23.24 47.65 -44.86
N LEU A 405 -22.58 46.75 -45.60
CA LEU A 405 -22.75 46.61 -47.04
C LEU A 405 -24.18 46.23 -47.41
N LYS A 406 -24.80 45.32 -46.64
CA LYS A 406 -26.20 44.94 -46.84
C LYS A 406 -27.15 46.13 -46.64
N ARG A 407 -26.96 46.90 -45.56
CA ARG A 407 -27.72 48.14 -45.33
C ARG A 407 -27.50 49.18 -46.43
N ALA A 408 -26.27 49.32 -46.92
CA ALA A 408 -25.96 50.23 -48.02
C ALA A 408 -26.62 49.80 -49.34
N LEU A 409 -26.64 48.50 -49.63
CA LEU A 409 -27.34 47.92 -50.77
C LEU A 409 -28.85 48.16 -50.68
N GLU A 410 -29.47 47.84 -49.53
CA GLU A 410 -30.90 48.09 -49.29
C GLU A 410 -31.25 49.58 -49.48
N MET A 411 -30.43 50.51 -48.97
CA MET A 411 -30.62 51.94 -49.21
C MET A 411 -30.46 52.34 -50.68
N ALA A 412 -29.51 51.75 -51.41
CA ALA A 412 -29.31 52.01 -52.82
C ALA A 412 -30.50 51.48 -53.66
N GLU A 413 -30.97 50.28 -53.36
CA GLU A 413 -32.18 49.69 -53.96
C GLU A 413 -33.40 50.59 -53.70
N LEU A 414 -33.58 51.09 -52.49
CA LEU A 414 -34.66 52.02 -52.15
C LEU A 414 -34.55 53.33 -52.94
N LYS A 415 -33.34 53.90 -53.04
CA LYS A 415 -33.08 55.11 -53.85
C LYS A 415 -33.36 54.91 -55.34
N VAL A 416 -33.15 53.71 -55.89
CA VAL A 416 -33.45 53.39 -57.29
C VAL A 416 -34.93 53.08 -57.50
N GLN A 417 -35.55 52.33 -56.58
CA GLN A 417 -36.96 51.96 -56.66
C GLN A 417 -37.90 53.15 -56.42
N GLU A 418 -37.57 54.08 -55.53
CA GLU A 418 -38.47 55.18 -55.18
C GLU A 418 -38.85 56.10 -56.36
N PRO A 419 -37.93 56.59 -57.21
CA PRO A 419 -38.29 57.37 -58.39
C PRO A 419 -39.05 56.54 -59.43
N LEU A 420 -38.75 55.25 -59.56
CA LEU A 420 -39.53 54.34 -60.42
C LEU A 420 -40.97 54.20 -59.89
N LYS A 421 -41.15 53.99 -58.59
CA LYS A 421 -42.47 53.94 -57.94
C LYS A 421 -43.23 55.24 -58.10
N ARG A 422 -42.56 56.40 -57.97
CA ARG A 422 -43.18 57.71 -58.25
C ARG A 422 -43.61 57.84 -59.70
N LYS A 423 -42.76 57.42 -60.65
CA LYS A 423 -43.07 57.47 -62.08
C LYS A 423 -44.22 56.54 -62.46
N ILE A 424 -44.30 55.36 -61.84
CA ILE A 424 -45.45 54.45 -61.99
C ILE A 424 -46.72 55.10 -61.46
N ARG A 425 -46.67 55.75 -60.28
CA ARG A 425 -47.82 56.49 -59.73
C ARG A 425 -48.30 57.59 -60.67
N THR A 426 -47.41 58.46 -61.15
CA THR A 426 -47.78 59.53 -62.09
C THR A 426 -48.35 58.98 -63.39
N LEU A 427 -47.74 57.94 -63.98
CA LEU A 427 -48.28 57.32 -65.20
C LEU A 427 -49.65 56.66 -64.96
N SER A 428 -49.89 56.13 -63.76
CA SER A 428 -51.19 55.55 -63.40
C SER A 428 -52.26 56.63 -63.23
N ASP A 429 -51.90 57.77 -62.64
CA ASP A 429 -52.80 58.93 -62.51
C ASP A 429 -53.10 59.56 -63.88
N ASP A 430 -52.09 59.72 -64.74
CA ASP A 430 -52.25 60.20 -66.12
C ASP A 430 -53.14 59.26 -66.94
N LEU A 431 -52.97 57.94 -66.78
CA LEU A 431 -53.82 56.94 -67.43
C LEU A 431 -55.27 57.07 -66.96
N ARG A 432 -55.50 57.20 -65.65
CA ARG A 432 -56.84 57.40 -65.08
C ARG A 432 -57.48 58.70 -65.58
N GLU A 433 -56.72 59.79 -65.70
CA GLU A 433 -57.21 61.05 -66.27
C GLU A 433 -57.55 60.91 -67.75
N SER A 434 -56.73 60.17 -68.51
CA SER A 434 -57.03 59.85 -69.91
C SER A 434 -58.28 58.98 -70.05
N GLU A 435 -58.48 57.98 -69.17
CA GLU A 435 -59.69 57.16 -69.12
C GLU A 435 -60.93 58.02 -68.82
N LEU A 436 -60.81 59.00 -67.92
CA LEU A 436 -61.86 59.99 -67.64
C LEU A 436 -62.18 60.85 -68.87
N LYS A 437 -61.15 61.41 -69.54
CA LYS A 437 -61.34 62.19 -70.78
C LYS A 437 -61.94 61.37 -71.90
N VAL A 438 -61.54 60.10 -72.06
CA VAL A 438 -62.16 59.18 -73.02
C VAL A 438 -63.62 58.93 -72.64
N SER A 439 -63.93 58.77 -71.35
CA SER A 439 -65.31 58.62 -70.88
C SER A 439 -66.15 59.87 -71.15
N GLU A 440 -65.60 61.06 -70.93
CA GLU A 440 -66.23 62.35 -71.23
C GLU A 440 -66.45 62.54 -72.74
N LEU A 441 -65.43 62.25 -73.56
CA LEU A 441 -65.56 62.28 -75.02
C LEU A 441 -66.59 61.26 -75.51
N THR A 442 -66.63 60.07 -74.90
CA THR A 442 -67.66 59.06 -75.21
C THR A 442 -69.05 59.57 -74.82
N GLY A 443 -69.17 60.27 -73.68
CA GLY A 443 -70.39 60.96 -73.27
C GLY A 443 -70.81 62.09 -74.21
N LEU A 444 -69.85 62.90 -74.68
CA LEU A 444 -70.07 63.96 -75.68
C LEU A 444 -70.45 63.39 -77.05
N VAL A 445 -69.83 62.30 -77.48
CA VAL A 445 -70.21 61.58 -78.71
C VAL A 445 -71.61 61.00 -78.56
N ALA A 446 -71.95 60.43 -77.42
CA ALA A 446 -73.33 59.97 -77.15
C ALA A 446 -74.33 61.14 -77.16
N SER A 447 -73.97 62.29 -76.60
CA SER A 447 -74.77 63.53 -76.63
C SER A 447 -74.93 64.07 -78.06
N LEU A 448 -73.85 64.15 -78.84
CA LEU A 448 -73.89 64.58 -80.24
C LEU A 448 -74.65 63.60 -81.13
N THR A 449 -74.58 62.30 -80.83
CA THR A 449 -75.37 61.28 -81.52
C THR A 449 -76.85 61.43 -81.17
N ALA A 450 -77.18 61.73 -79.91
CA ALA A 450 -78.54 62.05 -79.49
C ALA A 450 -79.06 63.36 -80.13
N ASP A 451 -78.24 64.39 -80.22
CA ASP A 451 -78.57 65.66 -80.89
C ASP A 451 -78.71 65.49 -82.40
N ALA A 452 -77.86 64.68 -83.05
CA ALA A 452 -78.02 64.34 -84.47
C ALA A 452 -79.29 63.52 -84.72
N HIS A 453 -79.67 62.65 -83.78
CA HIS A 453 -80.90 61.87 -83.87
C HIS A 453 -82.15 62.73 -83.63
N ASN A 454 -82.07 63.72 -82.73
CA ASN A 454 -83.12 64.72 -82.51
C ASN A 454 -83.23 65.70 -83.68
N SER A 455 -82.11 66.11 -84.28
CA SER A 455 -82.10 66.97 -85.47
C SER A 455 -82.61 66.25 -86.72
N GLN A 456 -82.38 64.94 -86.86
CA GLN A 456 -83.07 64.10 -87.86
C GLN A 456 -84.59 64.02 -87.62
N ARG A 457 -85.03 64.09 -86.37
CA ARG A 457 -86.46 64.14 -86.01
C ARG A 457 -87.08 65.49 -86.40
N ASP A 458 -86.41 66.60 -86.07
CA ASP A 458 -86.86 67.95 -86.39
C ASP A 458 -86.85 68.24 -87.91
N ILE A 459 -85.94 67.63 -88.68
CA ILE A 459 -85.97 67.69 -90.16
C ILE A 459 -87.10 66.82 -90.74
N GLY A 460 -87.47 65.72 -90.06
CA GLY A 460 -88.60 64.87 -90.44
C GLY A 460 -89.96 65.55 -90.26
N ASP A 461 -90.09 66.40 -89.24
CA ASP A 461 -91.35 67.09 -88.89
C ASP A 461 -91.60 68.39 -89.68
N ILE A 462 -90.62 68.87 -90.47
CA ILE A 462 -90.77 70.01 -91.39
C ILE A 462 -91.25 69.57 -92.79
N LEU A 463 -91.28 68.26 -93.07
CA LEU A 463 -91.65 67.69 -94.38
C LEU A 463 -93.04 67.02 -94.43
N LYS A 464 -93.95 67.36 -93.52
CA LYS A 464 -95.39 67.02 -93.58
C LYS A 464 -96.23 68.20 -93.11
#